data_AF-A0A1F7RKA6-F1
#
_entry.id   AF-A0A1F7RKA6-F1
#
_cell.length_a   1.000
_cell.length_b   1.000
_cell.length_c   1.000
_cell.angle_alpha   90.00
_cell.angle_beta   90.00
_cell.angle_gamma   90.00
#
_symmetry.space_group_name_H-M   'P 1'
#
loop_
_entity.id
_entity.type
_entity.pdbx_description
1 polymer ?
#
loop_
_entity_poly.entity_id
_entity_poly.type
_entity_poly.pdbx_seq_one_letter_code
_entity_poly.pdbx_strand_id
1 'polypeptide(L)'
;MLKTDRDDLTADELWRLYMMLTRAENTFRCMKSPLAERPIFHHLEHRVETHIFLCVLAYHLLVSIEITFLDKEVHTSWKTVRESLKTHQVCTVVLPTDNGAVLRIRRCSTPEENH
;
A
#
# COMPACT_ATOMS: atom_id res chain seq x y z
N MET A 1 26.62 -10.38 -7.42
CA MET A 1 26.84 -10.44 -8.89
C MET A 1 25.48 -10.60 -9.55
N LEU A 2 25.05 -9.61 -10.33
CA LEU A 2 23.79 -9.66 -11.10
C LEU A 2 24.01 -10.55 -12.33
N LYS A 3 23.07 -11.44 -12.66
CA LYS A 3 23.10 -12.27 -13.87
C LYS A 3 21.88 -11.95 -14.72
N THR A 4 22.07 -11.78 -16.03
CA THR A 4 21.01 -11.50 -16.99
C THR A 4 21.38 -12.12 -18.33
N ASP A 5 20.36 -12.45 -19.12
CA ASP A 5 20.42 -12.87 -20.53
C ASP A 5 20.11 -11.71 -21.50
N ARG A 6 19.98 -10.49 -20.98
CA ARG A 6 19.70 -9.27 -21.74
C ARG A 6 21.00 -8.55 -22.09
N ASP A 7 21.37 -8.64 -23.35
CA ASP A 7 22.58 -8.00 -23.91
C ASP A 7 22.33 -6.58 -24.43
N ASP A 8 21.07 -6.15 -24.48
CA ASP A 8 20.63 -4.85 -24.99
C ASP A 8 20.68 -3.71 -23.95
N LEU A 9 21.02 -4.00 -22.70
CA LEU A 9 20.98 -3.05 -21.59
C LEU A 9 22.37 -2.74 -21.06
N THR A 10 22.62 -1.47 -20.75
CA THR A 10 23.83 -1.06 -20.04
C THR A 10 23.82 -1.54 -18.58
N ALA A 11 25.00 -1.58 -17.96
CA ALA A 11 25.13 -1.95 -16.54
C ALA A 11 24.30 -1.05 -15.61
N ASP A 12 24.22 0.25 -15.91
CA ASP A 12 23.42 1.22 -15.14
C ASP A 12 21.91 0.97 -15.30
N GLU A 13 21.45 0.65 -16.50
CA GLU A 13 20.04 0.30 -16.74
C GLU A 13 19.65 -1.01 -16.06
N LEU A 14 20.52 -2.02 -16.12
CA LEU A 14 20.33 -3.29 -15.41
C LEU A 14 20.26 -3.07 -13.90
N TRP A 15 21.13 -2.22 -13.34
CA TRP A 15 21.09 -1.87 -11.93
C TRP A 15 19.79 -1.17 -11.55
N ARG A 16 19.33 -0.19 -12.34
CA ARG A 16 18.06 0.50 -12.13
C ARG A 16 16.87 -0.45 -12.20
N LEU A 17 16.86 -1.37 -13.16
CA LEU A 17 15.81 -2.38 -13.31
C LEU A 17 15.78 -3.31 -12.09
N TYR A 18 16.93 -3.80 -11.65
CA TYR A 18 17.05 -4.64 -10.45
C TYR A 18 16.57 -3.92 -9.19
N MET A 19 16.90 -2.62 -9.08
CA MET A 19 16.43 -1.81 -7.96
C MET A 19 14.93 -1.55 -8.00
N MET A 20 14.35 -1.39 -9.19
CA MET A 20 12.90 -1.32 -9.36
C MET A 20 12.22 -2.63 -8.90
N LEU A 21 12.76 -3.79 -9.29
CA LEU A 21 12.24 -5.09 -8.84
C LEU A 21 12.28 -5.20 -7.31
N THR A 22 13.41 -4.86 -6.70
CA THR A 22 13.58 -4.85 -5.23
C THR A 22 12.55 -3.94 -4.55
N ARG A 23 12.31 -2.75 -5.11
CA ARG A 23 11.30 -1.81 -4.60
C ARG A 23 9.89 -2.41 -4.70
N ALA A 24 9.54 -3.00 -5.84
CA ALA A 24 8.26 -3.66 -6.04
C ALA A 24 8.04 -4.79 -5.02
N GLU A 25 9.02 -5.66 -4.82
CA GLU A 25 8.95 -6.75 -3.83
C GLU A 25 8.76 -6.23 -2.40
N ASN A 26 9.50 -5.19 -2.02
CA ASN A 26 9.39 -4.59 -0.69
C ASN A 26 8.00 -3.97 -0.48
N THR A 27 7.49 -3.26 -1.49
CA THR A 27 6.13 -2.72 -1.50
C THR A 27 5.08 -3.82 -1.34
N PHE A 28 5.15 -4.90 -2.14
CA PHE A 28 4.24 -6.03 -2.00
C PHE A 28 4.30 -6.67 -0.61
N ARG A 29 5.50 -6.82 -0.04
CA ARG A 29 5.69 -7.32 1.33
C ARG A 29 5.02 -6.40 2.35
N CYS A 30 5.24 -5.10 2.24
CA CYS A 30 4.66 -4.10 3.14
C CYS A 30 3.13 -3.99 3.04
N MET A 31 2.54 -4.26 1.88
CA MET A 31 1.08 -4.25 1.70
C MET A 31 0.42 -5.55 2.19
N LYS A 32 1.09 -6.70 1.99
CA LYS A 32 0.59 -8.01 2.44
C LYS A 32 0.56 -8.16 3.97
N SER A 33 1.54 -7.58 4.68
CA SER A 33 1.64 -7.68 6.14
C SER A 33 0.45 -7.07 6.92
N PRO A 34 -0.03 -5.84 6.65
CA PRO A 34 -1.17 -5.25 7.35
C PRO A 34 -2.54 -5.75 6.86
N LEU A 35 -2.66 -6.18 5.61
CA LEU A 35 -3.94 -6.69 5.08
C LEU A 35 -4.31 -8.09 5.59
N ALA A 36 -3.46 -8.69 6.46
CA ALA A 36 -3.64 -10.05 6.97
C ALA A 36 -3.97 -11.05 5.85
N GLU A 37 -3.38 -10.86 4.67
CA GLU A 37 -3.73 -11.61 3.46
C GLU A 37 -3.19 -13.05 3.49
N ARG A 38 -2.79 -13.56 4.67
CA ARG A 38 -2.28 -14.92 4.84
C ARG A 38 -3.14 -15.75 5.79
N PRO A 39 -3.41 -17.03 5.43
CA PRO A 39 -2.78 -17.75 4.32
C PRO A 39 -3.48 -17.53 2.96
N ILE A 40 -2.67 -17.29 1.93
CA ILE A 40 -3.07 -17.20 0.51
C ILE A 40 -3.36 -18.64 0.04
N PHE A 41 -4.55 -19.17 0.34
CA PHE A 41 -5.02 -20.45 -0.21
C PHE A 41 -5.62 -20.23 -1.61
N HIS A 42 -4.82 -19.69 -2.53
CA HIS A 42 -5.25 -19.45 -3.91
C HIS A 42 -5.01 -20.72 -4.73
N HIS A 43 -5.83 -21.74 -4.49
CA HIS A 43 -5.75 -23.02 -5.19
C HIS A 43 -6.50 -23.03 -6.53
N LEU A 44 -7.24 -21.94 -6.83
CA LEU A 44 -8.01 -21.77 -8.06
C LEU A 44 -7.38 -20.66 -8.89
N GLU A 45 -7.16 -20.93 -10.18
CA GLU A 45 -6.49 -20.04 -11.15
C GLU A 45 -7.01 -18.60 -11.13
N HIS A 46 -8.33 -18.41 -11.24
CA HIS A 46 -8.96 -17.07 -11.22
C HIS A 46 -8.67 -16.27 -9.94
N ARG A 47 -8.47 -16.93 -8.79
CA ARG A 47 -8.12 -16.22 -7.54
C ARG A 47 -6.68 -15.72 -7.61
N VAL A 48 -5.77 -16.52 -8.17
CA VAL A 48 -4.37 -16.14 -8.39
C VAL A 48 -4.30 -14.91 -9.30
N GLU A 49 -5.00 -14.93 -10.44
CA GLU A 49 -5.06 -13.81 -11.37
C GLU A 49 -5.58 -12.52 -10.71
N THR A 50 -6.69 -12.64 -9.96
CA THR A 50 -7.27 -11.51 -9.22
C THR A 50 -6.28 -10.93 -8.21
N HIS A 51 -5.56 -11.79 -7.47
CA HIS A 51 -4.56 -11.34 -6.50
C HIS A 51 -3.37 -10.64 -7.17
N ILE A 52 -2.89 -11.16 -8.31
CA ILE A 52 -1.83 -10.50 -9.09
C ILE A 52 -2.31 -9.12 -9.55
N PHE A 53 -3.53 -9.01 -10.07
CA PHE A 53 -4.10 -7.74 -10.49
C PHE A 53 -4.19 -6.73 -9.33
N LEU A 54 -4.73 -7.15 -8.17
CA LEU A 54 -4.81 -6.31 -6.98
C LEU A 54 -3.44 -5.88 -6.47
N CYS A 55 -2.44 -6.78 -6.52
CA CYS A 55 -1.06 -6.42 -6.21
C CYS A 55 -0.59 -5.30 -7.14
N VAL A 56 -0.65 -5.49 -8.47
CA VAL A 56 -0.21 -4.49 -9.45
C VAL A 56 -0.89 -3.14 -9.23
N LEU A 57 -2.21 -3.14 -9.00
CA LEU A 57 -2.97 -1.92 -8.69
C LEU A 57 -2.46 -1.22 -7.43
N ALA A 58 -2.23 -1.98 -6.35
CA ALA A 58 -1.73 -1.43 -5.09
C ALA A 58 -0.30 -0.87 -5.23
N TYR A 59 0.55 -1.49 -6.07
CA TYR A 59 1.87 -0.96 -6.40
C TYR A 59 1.78 0.37 -7.16
N HIS A 60 0.90 0.48 -8.17
CA HIS A 60 0.68 1.75 -8.88
C HIS A 60 0.22 2.87 -7.95
N LEU A 61 -0.66 2.54 -7.00
CA LEU A 61 -1.11 3.50 -6.00
C LEU A 61 0.06 3.98 -5.13
N LEU A 62 0.91 3.07 -4.66
CA LEU A 62 2.09 3.46 -3.88
C LEU A 62 3.02 4.37 -4.69
N VAL A 63 3.36 3.97 -5.92
CA VAL A 63 4.26 4.76 -6.78
C VAL A 63 3.69 6.15 -7.02
N SER A 64 2.38 6.26 -7.24
CA SER A 64 1.70 7.55 -7.41
C SER A 64 1.83 8.44 -6.17
N ILE A 65 1.66 7.86 -4.99
CA ILE A 65 1.85 8.56 -3.71
C ILE A 65 3.31 9.01 -3.55
N GLU A 66 4.27 8.13 -3.81
CA GLU A 66 5.70 8.43 -3.70
C GLU A 66 6.13 9.55 -4.67
N ILE A 67 5.67 9.52 -5.92
CA ILE A 67 5.89 10.60 -6.89
C ILE A 67 5.29 11.91 -6.38
N THR A 68 4.05 11.88 -5.89
CA THR A 68 3.38 13.08 -5.35
C THR A 68 4.14 13.71 -4.18
N PHE A 69 4.76 12.90 -3.32
CA PHE A 69 5.62 13.40 -2.24
C PHE A 69 6.93 13.96 -2.75
N LEU A 70 7.59 13.28 -3.70
CA LEU A 70 8.85 13.73 -4.31
C LEU A 70 8.69 15.05 -5.07
N ASP A 71 7.58 15.24 -5.79
CA ASP A 71 7.26 16.49 -6.48
C ASP A 71 7.11 17.69 -5.52
N LYS A 72 6.89 17.41 -4.23
CA LYS A 72 6.83 18.41 -3.15
C LYS A 72 8.11 18.44 -2.29
N GLU A 73 9.18 17.81 -2.75
CA GLU A 73 10.45 17.66 -2.02
C GLU A 73 10.31 16.97 -0.64
N VAL A 74 9.24 16.19 -0.44
CA VAL A 74 9.01 15.44 0.78
C VAL A 74 9.65 14.06 0.65
N HIS A 75 10.83 13.92 1.23
CA HIS A 75 11.54 12.65 1.29
C HIS A 75 11.04 11.81 2.46
N THR A 76 10.03 10.96 2.20
CA THR A 76 9.43 10.07 3.19
C THR A 76 9.44 8.62 2.73
N SER A 77 9.32 7.69 3.68
CA SER A 77 9.19 6.25 3.37
C SER A 77 7.73 5.83 3.47
N TRP A 78 7.34 4.77 2.75
CA TRP A 78 6.00 4.18 2.89
C TRP A 78 5.66 3.84 4.36
N LYS A 79 6.65 3.36 5.13
CA LYS A 79 6.47 3.08 6.56
C LYS A 79 6.06 4.34 7.32
N THR A 80 6.76 5.45 7.09
CA THR A 80 6.47 6.74 7.73
C THR A 80 5.08 7.25 7.36
N VAL A 81 4.75 7.24 6.06
CA VAL A 81 3.41 7.63 5.56
C VAL A 81 2.33 6.78 6.24
N ARG A 82 2.53 5.46 6.31
CA ARG A 82 1.58 4.56 6.95
C ARG A 82 1.43 4.83 8.44
N GLU A 83 2.51 5.07 9.19
CA GLU A 83 2.41 5.43 10.61
C GLU A 83 1.67 6.76 10.81
N SER A 84 1.95 7.78 10.00
CA SER A 84 1.20 9.05 10.06
C SER A 84 -0.29 8.85 9.72
N LEU A 85 -0.61 8.01 8.73
CA LEU A 85 -2.00 7.73 8.36
C LEU A 85 -2.73 6.85 9.38
N LYS A 86 -2.02 6.07 10.20
CA LYS A 86 -2.63 5.20 11.22
C LYS A 86 -3.44 5.99 12.26
N THR A 87 -3.07 7.25 12.50
CA THR A 87 -3.80 8.18 13.39
C THR A 87 -5.07 8.75 12.75
N HIS A 88 -5.21 8.61 11.43
CA HIS A 88 -6.39 9.05 10.67
C HIS A 88 -7.41 7.92 10.59
N GLN A 89 -8.45 7.97 11.41
CA GLN A 89 -9.48 6.95 11.48
C GLN A 89 -10.85 7.54 11.15
N VAL A 90 -11.73 6.72 10.56
CA VAL A 90 -13.13 7.08 10.36
C VAL A 90 -13.99 6.18 11.22
N CYS A 91 -14.61 6.76 12.25
CA CYS A 91 -15.45 6.03 13.18
C CYS A 91 -16.92 6.22 12.81
N THR A 92 -17.71 5.15 12.97
CA THR A 92 -19.17 5.23 12.89
C THR A 92 -19.74 5.05 14.28
N VAL A 93 -20.30 6.12 14.84
CA VAL A 93 -21.02 6.11 16.10
C VAL A 93 -22.44 5.63 15.83
N VAL A 94 -22.86 4.56 16.49
CA VAL A 94 -24.20 4.00 16.39
C VAL A 94 -24.94 4.29 17.69
N LEU A 95 -25.96 5.15 17.62
CA LEU A 95 -26.76 5.57 18.77
C LEU A 95 -28.17 4.98 18.64
N PRO A 96 -28.55 3.99 19.44
CA PRO A 96 -29.94 3.57 19.55
C PRO A 96 -30.75 4.68 20.23
N THR A 97 -31.94 4.95 19.71
CA THR A 97 -32.87 5.93 20.28
C THR A 97 -34.02 5.22 21.00
N ASP A 98 -34.65 5.92 21.93
CA ASP A 98 -35.75 5.41 22.78
C ASP A 98 -36.97 4.96 21.96
N ASN A 99 -37.13 5.50 20.75
CA ASN A 99 -38.21 5.15 19.80
C ASN A 99 -37.85 3.97 18.87
N GLY A 100 -36.73 3.27 19.13
CA GLY A 100 -36.27 2.13 18.34
C GLY A 100 -35.56 2.49 17.02
N ALA A 101 -35.46 3.78 16.67
CA ALA A 101 -34.65 4.22 15.54
C ALA A 101 -33.15 4.19 15.89
N VAL A 102 -32.28 3.99 14.89
CA VAL A 102 -30.82 3.96 15.08
C VAL A 102 -30.18 5.09 14.30
N LEU A 103 -29.50 5.99 15.00
CA LEU A 103 -28.70 7.04 14.38
C LEU A 103 -27.29 6.52 14.10
N ARG A 104 -26.80 6.69 12.87
CA ARG A 104 -25.42 6.33 12.47
C ARG A 104 -24.68 7.58 12.07
N ILE A 105 -23.75 8.04 12.90
CA ILE A 105 -22.94 9.22 12.64
C ILE A 105 -21.55 8.76 12.22
N ARG A 106 -21.16 9.04 10.96
CA ARG A 106 -19.81 8.79 10.47
C ARG A 106 -18.97 10.05 10.62
N ARG A 107 -17.88 9.98 11.40
CA ARG A 107 -16.96 11.10 11.66
C ARG A 107 -15.51 10.66 11.54
N CYS A 108 -14.67 11.52 10.99
CA CYS A 108 -13.23 11.35 11.00
C CYS A 108 -12.66 11.75 12.36
N SER A 109 -11.65 11.03 12.85
CA SER A 109 -10.85 11.46 14.00
C SER A 109 -9.99 12.66 13.62
N THR A 110 -9.61 13.47 14.61
CA THR A 110 -8.54 14.44 14.43
C THR A 110 -7.23 13.69 14.61
N PRO A 111 -6.31 13.70 13.62
CA PRO A 111 -5.02 13.02 13.76
C PRO A 111 -4.20 13.65 14.89
N GLU A 112 -3.44 12.81 15.62
CA GLU A 112 -2.52 13.28 16.66
C GLU A 112 -1.41 14.14 16.05
N GLU A 113 -0.93 15.15 16.79
CA GLU A 113 0.18 16.00 16.34
C GLU A 113 1.48 15.17 16.23
N ASN A 114 2.29 15.49 15.22
CA ASN A 114 3.58 14.82 15.03
C ASN A 114 4.52 15.20 16.19
N HIS A 115 4.96 14.20 16.97
CA HIS A 115 6.00 14.34 18.01
C HIS A 115 7.41 14.27 17.43
#